data_AF-X0RLV6-F1
#
_entry.id   AF-X0RLV6-F1
#
_cell.length_a   1.000
_cell.length_b   1.000
_cell.length_c   1.000
_cell.angle_alpha   90.00
_cell.angle_beta   90.00
_cell.angle_gamma   90.00
#
_symmetry.space_group_name_H-M   'P 1'
#
loop_
_entity.id
_entity.type
_entity.pdbx_description
1 polymer ?
#
loop_
_entity_poly.entity_id
_entity_poly.type
_entity_poly.pdbx_seq_one_letter_code
_entity_poly.pdbx_strand_id
1 'polypeptide(L)' 'MQPRWDAKTQSFEPRLMLPLSLSYDHRVINGADAAVFTRYIATLLADPRRILI' A
#
# COMPACT_ATOMS: atom_id res chain seq x y z
N MET A 1 5.16 -4.07 -15.51
CA MET A 1 5.27 -2.74 -14.84
C MET A 1 3.99 -1.98 -15.12
N GLN A 2 3.43 -1.31 -14.12
CA GLN A 2 2.19 -0.52 -14.25
C GLN A 2 2.53 0.98 -14.23
N PRO A 3 1.87 1.82 -15.05
CA PRO A 3 2.10 3.26 -15.05
C PRO A 3 1.49 3.88 -13.79
N ARG A 4 2.27 4.70 -13.08
CA ARG A 4 1.81 5.46 -11.92
C ARG A 4 2.10 6.94 -12.13
N TRP A 5 1.10 7.79 -11.89
CA TRP A 5 1.28 9.24 -11.95
C TRP A 5 2.22 9.73 -10.85
N ASP A 6 3.24 10.49 -11.23
CA ASP A 6 4.09 11.24 -10.32
C ASP A 6 3.76 12.74 -10.42
N ALA A 7 3.27 13.31 -9.32
CA ALA A 7 2.85 14.71 -9.26
C ALA A 7 4.03 15.69 -9.35
N LYS A 8 5.25 15.27 -9.02
CA LYS A 8 6.44 16.13 -9.06
C LYS A 8 6.97 16.27 -10.48
N THR A 9 6.99 15.19 -11.24
CA THR A 9 7.46 15.18 -12.63
C THR A 9 6.34 15.40 -13.64
N GLN A 10 5.08 15.48 -13.18
CA GLN A 10 3.86 15.61 -13.98
C GLN A 10 3.79 14.58 -15.13
N SER A 11 4.23 13.36 -14.85
CA SER A 11 4.32 12.28 -15.85
C SER A 11 4.02 10.92 -15.25
N PHE A 12 3.78 9.93 -16.11
CA PHE A 12 3.61 8.54 -15.70
C PHE A 12 4.94 7.81 -15.68
N GLU A 13 5.31 7.27 -14.53
CA GLU A 13 6.50 6.44 -14.37
C GLU A 13 6.13 4.96 -14.24
N PRO A 14 6.90 4.05 -14.85
CA PRO A 14 6.69 2.62 -14.67
C PRO A 14 7.07 2.21 -13.23
N ARG A 15 6.14 1.59 -12.51
CA ARG A 15 6.37 1.05 -11.17
C ARG A 15 6.07 -0.45 -11.12
N LEU A 16 6.84 -1.18 -10.31
CA LEU A 16 6.52 -2.55 -9.94
C LEU A 16 5.47 -2.50 -8.83
N MET A 17 4.28 -3.02 -9.12
CA MET A 17 3.14 -2.99 -8.21
C MET A 17 2.82 -4.42 -7.75
N LEU A 18 2.63 -4.60 -6.45
CA LEU A 18 2.19 -5.85 -5.85
C LEU A 18 0.71 -5.72 -5.48
N PRO A 19 -0.22 -6.49 -6.09
CA PRO A 19 -1.60 -6.54 -5.63
C PRO A 19 -1.66 -7.21 -4.25
N LEU A 20 -2.36 -6.57 -3.31
CA LEU A 20 -2.59 -7.08 -1.96
C LEU A 20 -4.09 -7.32 -1.75
N SER A 21 -4.41 -8.44 -1.12
CA SER A 21 -5.78 -8.79 -0.73
C SER A 21 -5.80 -9.02 0.77
N LEU A 22 -6.61 -8.25 1.50
CA LEU A 22 -6.83 -8.41 2.93
C LEU A 22 -8.25 -8.93 3.17
N SER A 23 -8.35 -10.15 3.70
CA SER A 23 -9.59 -10.69 4.24
C SER A 23 -9.62 -10.46 5.75
N TYR A 24 -10.76 -10.03 6.28
CA TYR A 24 -10.93 -9.73 7.70
C TYR A 24 -12.37 -9.98 8.14
N ASP A 25 -12.56 -10.21 9.43
CA ASP A 25 -13.89 -10.37 10.02
C ASP A 25 -14.54 -9.00 10.25
N HIS A 26 -15.50 -8.67 9.40
CA HIS A 26 -16.22 -7.39 9.44
C HIS A 26 -17.09 -7.19 10.70
N ARG A 27 -17.36 -8.24 11.47
CA ARG A 27 -18.08 -8.13 12.74
C ARG A 27 -17.21 -7.49 13.83
N VAL A 28 -15.89 -7.56 13.66
CA VAL A 28 -14.90 -7.10 14.62
C VAL A 28 -14.13 -5.89 14.09
N ILE A 29 -13.77 -5.90 12.81
CA ILE A 29 -12.94 -4.87 12.17
C ILE A 29 -13.76 -4.13 11.12
N ASN A 30 -13.81 -2.80 11.23
CA ASN A 30 -14.46 -1.97 10.21
C ASN A 30 -13.53 -1.71 9.01
N GLY A 31 -14.11 -1.20 7.92
CA GLY A 31 -13.35 -0.95 6.69
C GLY A 31 -12.29 0.14 6.81
N ALA A 32 -12.47 1.13 7.70
CA ALA A 32 -11.48 2.19 7.90
C ALA A 32 -10.20 1.62 8.54
N ASP A 33 -10.35 0.79 9.57
CA ASP A 33 -9.24 0.13 10.25
C ASP A 33 -8.50 -0.84 9.31
N ALA A 34 -9.25 -1.62 8.52
CA ALA A 34 -8.67 -2.51 7.52
C ALA A 34 -7.88 -1.74 6.44
N ALA A 35 -8.39 -0.57 6.00
CA ALA A 35 -7.70 0.27 5.03
C ALA A 35 -6.42 0.89 5.61
N VAL A 36 -6.45 1.36 6.87
CA VAL A 36 -5.28 1.87 7.58
C VAL A 36 -4.22 0.78 7.73
N PHE A 37 -4.62 -0.42 8.15
CA PHE A 37 -3.71 -1.56 8.27
C PHE A 37 -3.09 -1.94 6.92
N THR A 38 -3.89 -2.05 5.86
CA THR A 38 -3.37 -2.37 4.52
C THR A 38 -2.38 -1.30 4.03
N ARG A 39 -2.66 -0.02 4.30
CA ARG A 39 -1.76 1.10 3.97
C ARG A 39 -0.46 1.04 4.76
N TYR A 40 -0.52 0.63 6.02
CA TYR A 40 0.66 0.42 6.85
C TYR A 40 1.56 -0.67 6.26
N ILE A 41 0.99 -1.84 5.94
CA ILE A 41 1.72 -2.93 5.28
C ILE A 41 2.33 -2.48 3.95
N ALA A 42 1.57 -1.78 3.11
CA ALA A 42 2.09 -1.24 1.85
C ALA A 42 3.26 -0.27 2.05
N THR A 43 3.26 0.50 3.14
CA THR A 43 4.35 1.43 3.49
C THR A 43 5.61 0.70 3.93
N LEU A 44 5.47 -0.38 4.71
CA LEU A 44 6.60 -1.22 5.11
C LEU A 44 7.23 -1.93 3.90
N LEU A 45 6.41 -2.44 2.98
CA LEU A 45 6.90 -3.08 1.76
C LEU A 45 7.58 -2.10 0.80
N ALA A 46 7.13 -0.84 0.76
CA ALA A 46 7.76 0.21 -0.03
C ALA A 46 9.12 0.65 0.54
N ASP A 47 9.33 0.51 1.85
CA ASP A 47 10.57 0.86 2.54
C ASP A 47 10.90 -0.17 3.65
N PRO A 48 11.48 -1.34 3.29
CA PRO A 48 11.69 -2.45 4.23
C PRO A 48 12.56 -2.11 5.44
N ARG A 49 13.37 -1.05 5.37
CA ARG A 49 14.20 -0.58 6.50
C ARG A 49 13.37 -0.22 7.72
N ARG A 50 12.11 0.18 7.53
CA ARG A 50 11.15 0.51 8.59
C ARG A 50 10.72 -0.68 9.45
N ILE A 51 11.03 -1.91 9.01
CA ILE A 51 10.75 -3.13 9.78
C ILE A 51 11.79 -3.34 10.89
N LEU A 52 12.98 -2.76 10.75
CA LEU A 52 14.13 -2.97 11.65
C LEU A 52 14.19 -1.96 12.82
N ILE A 53 13.21 -1.08 12.93
CA ILE A 53 13.11 -0.02 13.94
C ILE A 53 11.94 -0.34 14.85
#